data_AF-A0A1H6G451-F1
#
_entry.id   AF-A0A1H6G451-F1
#
_cell.length_a   1.000
_cell.length_b   1.000
_cell.length_c   1.000
_cell.angle_alpha   90.00
_cell.angle_beta   90.00
_cell.angle_gamma   90.00
#
_symmetry.space_group_name_H-M   'P 1'
#
loop_
_entity.id
_entity.type
_entity.pdbx_description
1 polymer ?
#
loop_
_entity_poly.entity_id
_entity_poly.type
_entity_poly.pdbx_seq_one_letter_code
_entity_poly.pdbx_strand_id
1 'polypeptide(L)' 'MTAANEDEPRVPIVCAECETTSRIPLSDVAETVERHNEQLHGGNDVATVDPDIVDTIADLVATDLGLLEDAE' A
#
# COMPACT_ATOMS: atom_id res chain seq x y z
N MET A 1 -14.56 6.22 22.14
CA MET A 1 -14.44 6.01 20.69
C MET A 1 -13.13 6.67 20.29
N THR A 2 -12.13 5.86 20.00
CA THR A 2 -10.71 6.20 20.07
C THR A 2 -10.29 7.11 18.91
N ALA A 3 -9.70 8.26 19.22
CA ALA A 3 -9.12 9.22 18.28
C ALA A 3 -7.85 8.70 17.54
N ALA A 4 -7.69 7.37 17.42
CA ALA A 4 -6.50 6.75 16.85
C ALA A 4 -6.53 6.63 15.31
N ASN A 5 -7.63 7.03 14.65
CA ASN A 5 -7.78 6.91 13.19
C ASN A 5 -7.34 8.17 12.43
N GLU A 6 -7.15 9.30 13.10
CA GLU A 6 -6.80 10.56 12.43
C GLU A 6 -5.28 10.75 12.29
N ASP A 7 -4.51 10.16 13.20
CA ASP A 7 -3.04 10.24 13.22
C ASP A 7 -2.34 9.09 12.46
N GLU A 8 -3.08 8.07 12.01
CA GLU A 8 -2.48 6.94 11.30
C GLU A 8 -2.07 7.34 9.86
N PRO A 9 -0.86 6.95 9.40
CA PRO A 9 -0.47 7.18 8.02
C PRO A 9 -1.48 6.55 7.05
N ARG A 10 -1.89 7.35 6.08
CA ARG A 10 -2.78 6.88 5.01
C ARG A 10 -1.97 6.36 3.84
N VAL A 11 -2.26 5.13 3.44
CA VAL A 11 -1.59 4.42 2.36
C VAL A 11 -2.45 4.50 1.10
N PRO A 12 -1.89 4.93 -0.04
CA PRO A 12 -2.56 4.85 -1.32
C PRO A 12 -2.65 3.40 -1.80
N ILE A 13 -3.84 3.06 -2.29
CA ILE A 13 -4.13 1.79 -2.96
C ILE A 13 -4.60 2.09 -4.39
N VAL A 14 -4.24 1.20 -5.30
CA VAL A 14 -4.56 1.31 -6.72
C VAL A 14 -5.13 -0.02 -7.22
N CYS A 15 -6.11 0.06 -8.12
CA CYS A 15 -6.61 -1.09 -8.87
C CYS A 15 -6.50 -0.76 -10.37
N ALA A 16 -5.72 -1.56 -11.10
CA ALA A 16 -5.46 -1.33 -12.52
C ALA A 16 -6.69 -1.57 -13.41
N GLU A 17 -7.55 -2.52 -13.04
CA GLU A 17 -8.75 -2.86 -13.83
C GLU A 17 -9.92 -1.90 -13.57
N CYS A 18 -10.07 -1.43 -12.33
CA CYS A 18 -11.12 -0.49 -11.97
C CYS A 18 -10.69 0.98 -12.08
N GLU A 19 -9.43 1.23 -12.47
CA GLU A 19 -8.80 2.55 -12.54
C GLU A 19 -9.02 3.39 -11.27
N THR A 20 -9.12 2.70 -10.12
CA THR A 20 -9.53 3.31 -8.85
C THR A 20 -8.30 3.55 -7.98
N THR A 21 -8.19 4.78 -7.47
CA THR A 21 -7.15 5.19 -6.52
C THR A 21 -7.80 5.69 -5.24
N SER A 22 -7.38 5.20 -4.06
CA SER A 22 -7.88 5.66 -2.77
C SER A 22 -6.77 5.71 -1.73
N ARG A 23 -6.95 6.46 -0.63
CA ARG A 23 -6.02 6.53 0.50
C ARG A 23 -6.73 6.15 1.78
N ILE A 24 -6.29 5.07 2.41
CA ILE A 24 -6.92 4.48 3.60
C ILE A 24 -5.91 4.32 4.73
N PRO A 25 -6.35 4.23 6.01
CA PRO A 25 -5.46 4.02 7.13
C PRO A 25 -4.63 2.74 6.94
N LEU A 26 -3.34 2.77 7.29
CA LEU A 26 -2.41 1.64 7.15
C LEU A 26 -2.96 0.34 7.75
N SER A 27 -3.61 0.41 8.90
CA SER A 27 -4.18 -0.75 9.60
C SER A 27 -5.30 -1.43 8.79
N ASP A 28 -6.00 -0.68 7.93
CA ASP A 28 -7.14 -1.17 7.14
C ASP A 28 -6.74 -1.65 5.73
N VAL A 29 -5.48 -1.47 5.32
CA VAL A 29 -5.03 -1.72 3.94
C VAL A 29 -5.23 -3.17 3.53
N ALA A 30 -4.70 -4.10 4.30
CA ALA A 30 -4.72 -5.52 3.96
C ALA A 30 -6.16 -6.04 3.81
N GLU A 31 -7.02 -5.76 4.79
CA GLU A 31 -8.43 -6.18 4.74
C GLU A 31 -9.16 -5.52 3.56
N THR A 32 -8.91 -4.23 3.30
CA THR A 32 -9.60 -3.51 2.23
C THR A 32 -9.20 -4.03 0.84
N VAL A 33 -7.92 -4.29 0.61
CA VAL A 33 -7.41 -4.83 -0.66
C VAL A 33 -7.93 -6.24 -0.88
N GLU A 34 -7.80 -7.13 0.11
CA GLU A 34 -8.28 -8.51 0.03
C GLU A 34 -9.78 -8.56 -0.29
N ARG A 35 -10.59 -7.83 0.48
CA ARG A 35 -12.03 -7.74 0.27
C ARG A 35 -12.41 -7.16 -1.10
N HIS A 36 -11.62 -6.21 -1.64
CA HIS A 36 -11.85 -5.67 -2.98
C HIS A 36 -11.59 -6.72 -4.05
N ASN A 37 -10.45 -7.42 -3.95
CA ASN A 37 -10.06 -8.47 -4.88
C ASN A 37 -11.04 -9.65 -4.85
N GLU A 38 -11.48 -10.08 -3.67
CA GLU A 38 -12.47 -11.14 -3.53
C GLU A 38 -13.83 -10.77 -4.17
N GLN A 39 -14.33 -9.55 -3.92
CA GLN A 39 -15.66 -9.16 -4.39
C GLN A 39 -15.72 -8.77 -5.86
N LEU A 40 -14.67 -8.12 -6.40
CA LEU A 40 -14.68 -7.56 -7.76
C LEU A 40 -13.80 -8.33 -8.75
N HIS A 41 -12.78 -9.05 -8.26
CA HIS A 41 -11.81 -9.76 -9.10
C HIS A 41 -11.74 -11.26 -8.80
N GLY A 42 -12.73 -11.82 -8.10
CA GLY A 42 -12.81 -13.24 -7.80
C GLY A 42 -11.63 -13.79 -7.00
N GLY A 43 -10.99 -12.91 -6.21
CA GLY A 43 -9.80 -13.23 -5.40
C GLY A 43 -8.48 -13.05 -6.13
N ASN A 44 -8.45 -12.55 -7.36
CA ASN A 44 -7.20 -12.23 -8.05
C ASN A 44 -6.59 -10.93 -7.50
N ASP A 45 -5.28 -10.92 -7.27
CA ASP A 45 -4.52 -9.77 -6.77
C ASP A 45 -4.39 -8.65 -7.81
N VAL A 46 -5.49 -7.93 -8.05
CA VAL A 46 -5.57 -6.82 -9.01
C VAL A 46 -5.40 -5.48 -8.31
N ALA A 47 -6.13 -5.27 -7.22
CA ALA A 47 -5.92 -4.13 -6.34
C ALA A 47 -4.73 -4.41 -5.43
N THR A 48 -3.89 -3.39 -5.25
CA THR A 48 -2.69 -3.46 -4.42
C THR A 48 -2.34 -2.09 -3.85
N VAL A 49 -1.36 -2.05 -2.94
CA VAL A 49 -0.72 -0.80 -2.51
C VAL A 49 -0.05 -0.16 -3.72
N ASP A 50 -0.10 1.17 -3.79
CA ASP A 50 0.54 1.92 -4.88
C ASP A 50 2.00 1.48 -5.08
N PRO A 51 2.37 1.01 -6.29
CA PRO A 51 3.70 0.46 -6.55
C PRO A 51 4.80 1.49 -6.32
N ASP A 52 4.57 2.78 -6.57
CA ASP A 52 5.58 3.83 -6.39
C ASP A 52 6.01 3.94 -4.91
N ILE A 53 5.08 3.68 -3.98
CA ILE A 53 5.40 3.62 -2.55
C ILE A 53 6.14 2.34 -2.20
N VAL A 54 5.76 1.21 -2.79
CA VAL A 54 6.45 -0.07 -2.54
C VAL A 54 7.92 0.03 -2.94
N ASP A 55 8.20 0.61 -4.11
CA ASP A 55 9.57 0.86 -4.58
C ASP A 55 10.33 1.77 -3.62
N THR A 56 9.73 2.88 -3.21
CA THR A 56 10.35 3.81 -2.25
C THR A 56 10.67 3.12 -0.92
N ILE A 57 9.77 2.27 -0.41
CA ILE A 57 10.00 1.52 0.84
C ILE A 57 11.13 0.51 0.65
N ALA A 58 11.16 -0.19 -0.48
CA ALA A 58 12.22 -1.15 -0.78
C ALA A 58 13.59 -0.48 -0.78
N ASP A 59 13.71 0.71 -1.38
CA ASP A 59 14.94 1.50 -1.38
C ASP A 59 15.35 1.93 0.03
N LEU A 60 14.41 2.44 0.83
CA LEU A 60 14.68 2.84 2.22
C LEU A 60 15.17 1.67 3.07
N VAL A 61 14.55 0.50 2.93
CA VAL A 61 14.96 -0.72 3.63
C VAL A 61 16.32 -1.20 3.14
N ALA A 62 16.58 -1.15 1.84
CA ALA A 62 17.87 -1.56 1.29
C ALA A 62 19.01 -0.63 1.76
N THR A 63 18.77 0.67 1.89
CA THR A 63 19.71 1.62 2.51
C THR A 63 19.93 1.30 3.99
N ASP A 64 18.87 1.04 4.77
CA ASP A 64 18.98 0.67 6.19
C ASP A 64 19.79 -0.62 6.40
N LEU A 65 19.62 -1.59 5.49
CA LEU A 65 20.38 -2.85 5.49
C LEU A 65 21.80 -2.71 4.93
N GLY A 66 22.21 -1.53 4.46
CA GLY A 66 23.51 -1.29 3.82
C GLY A 66 23.69 -2.05 2.49
N LEU A 67 22.58 -2.41 1.84
CA LEU A 67 22.57 -3.08 0.53
C LEU A 67 22.66 -2.08 -0.63
N LEU A 68 22.33 -0.81 -0.37
CA LEU A 68 22.54 0.31 -1.30
C LEU A 68 23.63 1.22 -0.74
N GLU A 69 24.61 1.54 -1.57
CA GLU A 69 25.54 2.65 -1.37
C GLU A 69 24.82 3.95 -1.75
N ASP A 70 24.95 5.01 -0.94
CA ASP A 70 24.47 6.35 -1.30
C ASP A 70 25.08 6.72 -2.66
N ALA A 71 24.26 6.74 -3.71
CA ALA A 71 24.72 7.08 -5.05
C ALA A 71 25.13 8.57 -5.07
N GLU A 72 26.42 8.83 -4.88
CA GLU A 72 27.03 10.17 -4.85
C GLU A 72 26.97 10.91 -6.20
#